data_AF-A0A6A4W8M4-F1
#
_entry.id   AF-A0A6A4W8M4-F1
#
_cell.length_a   1.000
_cell.length_b   1.000
_cell.length_c   1.000
_cell.angle_alpha   90.00
_cell.angle_beta   90.00
_cell.angle_gamma   90.00
#
_symmetry.space_group_name_H-M   'P 1'
#
loop_
_entity.id
_entity.type
_entity.pdbx_description
1 polymer ?
#
loop_
_entity_poly.entity_id
_entity_poly.type
_entity_poly.pdbx_seq_one_letter_code
_entity_poly.pdbx_strand_id
1 'polypeptide(L)'
;MADETTDRANREQMVLVARYVDKEGDDLVVREDPIALLDVLKTLRKSGSGSETEVKMSGANLTQVLTERVRKLGLDFSKLVGQCYDGAPSMASEKVGVAAGVKSEAPLSHYFHCAVHAVNLSTSLIRKVPFVRNALDNMETIITFVTDGAKR
;
A
#
# COMPACT_ATOMS: atom_id res chain seq x y z
N MET A 1 -4.20 -5.02 -5.28
CA MET A 1 -3.73 -4.55 -3.95
C MET A 1 -2.51 -3.68 -4.20
N ALA A 2 -2.35 -2.60 -3.45
CA ALA A 2 -1.14 -1.78 -3.51
C ALA A 2 -0.67 -1.41 -2.11
N ASP A 3 0.64 -1.38 -1.93
CA ASP A 3 1.28 -0.94 -0.69
C ASP A 3 2.42 0.00 -1.02
N GLU A 4 2.57 1.04 -0.22
CA GLU A 4 3.56 2.09 -0.39
C GLU A 4 4.53 2.10 0.80
N THR A 5 5.82 2.27 0.52
CA THR A 5 6.83 2.36 1.56
C THR A 5 8.00 3.23 1.12
N THR A 6 8.57 3.95 2.08
CA THR A 6 9.79 4.71 1.92
C THR A 6 11.02 3.85 2.28
N ASP A 7 11.96 3.71 1.35
CA ASP A 7 13.22 3.01 1.63
C ASP A 7 14.23 3.84 2.44
N ARG A 8 15.35 3.23 2.84
CA ARG A 8 16.41 3.91 3.62
C ARG A 8 17.10 5.06 2.87
N ALA A 9 16.95 5.12 1.55
CA ALA A 9 17.45 6.22 0.72
C ALA A 9 16.39 7.29 0.48
N ASN A 10 15.29 7.27 1.25
CA ASN A 10 14.14 8.17 1.14
C ASN A 10 13.47 8.12 -0.25
N ARG A 11 13.40 6.92 -0.85
CA ARG A 11 12.69 6.72 -2.12
C ARG A 11 11.37 6.04 -1.84
N GLU A 12 10.32 6.63 -2.38
CA GLU A 12 8.97 6.06 -2.31
C GLU A 12 8.81 4.95 -3.32
N GLN A 13 8.43 3.78 -2.81
CA GLN A 13 8.24 2.57 -3.59
C GLN A 13 6.80 2.09 -3.44
N MET A 14 6.23 1.58 -4.53
CA MET A 14 4.89 0.98 -4.53
C MET A 14 4.95 -0.43 -5.08
N VAL A 15 4.44 -1.39 -4.30
CA VAL A 15 4.23 -2.77 -4.73
C VAL A 15 2.79 -2.93 -5.20
N LEU A 16 2.61 -3.62 -6.34
CA LEU A 16 1.30 -4.01 -6.84
C LEU A 16 1.19 -5.53 -6.86
N VAL A 17 0.09 -6.03 -6.29
CA VAL A 17 -0.25 -7.46 -6.28
C VAL A 17 -1.65 -7.63 -6.86
N ALA A 18 -1.81 -8.53 -7.84
CA ALA A 18 -3.10 -8.92 -8.37
C ALA A 18 -3.61 -10.14 -7.62
N ARG A 19 -4.86 -10.06 -7.14
CA ARG A 19 -5.60 -11.22 -6.62
C ARG A 19 -6.75 -11.51 -7.57
N TYR A 20 -6.85 -12.74 -8.05
CA TYR A 20 -7.86 -13.13 -9.04
C TYR A 20 -8.27 -14.58 -8.87
N VAL A 21 -9.36 -14.96 -9.54
CA VAL A 21 -9.83 -16.35 -9.61
C VAL A 21 -9.37 -16.92 -10.93
N ASP A 22 -8.66 -18.04 -10.88
CA ASP A 22 -8.24 -18.83 -12.03
C ASP A 22 -9.05 -20.14 -12.08
N LYS A 23 -9.16 -20.74 -13.27
CA LYS A 23 -9.81 -22.04 -13.43
C LYS A 23 -8.75 -23.11 -13.66
N GLU A 24 -8.63 -24.06 -12.75
CA GLU A 24 -7.76 -25.23 -12.89
C GLU A 24 -8.64 -26.46 -13.08
N GLY A 25 -8.81 -26.89 -14.33
CA GLY A 25 -9.75 -27.96 -14.68
C GLY A 25 -11.20 -27.51 -14.47
N ASP A 26 -11.88 -28.11 -13.49
CA ASP A 26 -13.23 -27.71 -13.05
C ASP A 26 -13.25 -26.92 -11.74
N ASP A 27 -12.11 -26.79 -11.07
CA ASP A 27 -12.00 -26.07 -9.81
C ASP A 27 -11.70 -24.58 -10.05
N LEU A 28 -12.25 -23.74 -9.17
CA LEU A 28 -11.94 -22.32 -9.09
C LEU A 28 -10.90 -22.09 -8.00
N VAL A 29 -9.73 -21.58 -8.38
CA VAL A 29 -8.60 -21.37 -7.47
C VAL A 29 -8.32 -19.89 -7.34
N VAL A 30 -8.15 -19.40 -6.11
CA VAL A 30 -7.72 -18.02 -5.87
C VAL A 30 -6.21 -17.95 -6.00
N ARG A 31 -5.73 -17.00 -6.80
CA ARG A 31 -4.30 -16.72 -6.99
C ARG A 31 -3.95 -15.30 -6.59
N GLU A 32 -2.71 -15.13 -6.15
CA GLU A 32 -2.11 -13.84 -5.80
C GLU A 32 -0.73 -13.73 -6.42
N ASP A 33 -0.56 -12.80 -7.37
CA ASP A 33 0.69 -12.62 -8.10
C ASP A 33 1.24 -11.20 -7.89
N PRO A 34 2.51 -11.04 -7.47
CA PRO A 34 3.21 -9.76 -7.52
C PRO A 34 3.40 -9.34 -8.98
N ILE A 35 2.76 -8.24 -9.38
CA ILE A 35 2.76 -7.79 -10.78
C ILE A 35 3.68 -6.60 -11.04
N ALA A 36 4.03 -5.83 -10.00
CA ALA A 36 4.99 -4.74 -10.15
C ALA A 36 5.62 -4.30 -8.82
N LEU A 37 6.87 -3.83 -8.91
CA LEU A 37 7.51 -2.96 -7.93
C LEU A 37 7.90 -1.66 -8.63
N LEU A 38 7.43 -0.54 -8.10
CA LEU A 38 7.51 0.77 -8.74
C LEU A 38 8.30 1.74 -7.87
N ASP A 39 9.20 2.49 -8.49
CA ASP A 39 9.71 3.74 -7.93
C ASP A 39 8.73 4.84 -8.34
N VAL A 40 7.97 5.36 -7.37
CA VAL A 40 6.85 6.27 -7.63
C VAL A 40 7.36 7.58 -8.23
N LEU A 41 8.41 8.15 -7.63
CA LEU A 41 9.00 9.41 -8.08
C LEU A 41 9.60 9.30 -9.49
N LYS A 42 10.31 8.21 -9.80
CA LYS A 42 10.82 7.98 -11.17
C LYS A 42 9.69 7.82 -12.18
N THR A 43 8.59 7.19 -11.79
CA THR A 43 7.45 6.99 -12.69
C THR A 43 6.78 8.32 -13.00
N LEU A 44 6.53 9.15 -11.98
CA LEU A 44 5.95 10.49 -12.14
C LEU A 44 6.83 11.42 -12.97
N ARG A 45 8.15 11.40 -12.76
CA ARG A 45 9.11 12.20 -13.55
C ARG A 45 9.18 11.81 -15.03
N LYS A 46 8.81 10.57 -15.38
CA LYS A 46 8.76 10.10 -16.78
C LYS A 46 7.44 10.46 -17.47
N SER A 47 6.36 10.59 -16.71
CA SER A 47 5.01 10.84 -17.23
C SER A 47 4.64 12.34 -17.28
N GLY A 48 5.44 13.24 -16.68
CA GLY A 48 5.21 14.68 -16.65
C GLY A 48 6.37 15.51 -17.20
N SER A 49 6.03 16.45 -18.08
CA SER A 49 6.85 17.54 -18.66
C SER A 49 7.87 18.15 -17.68
N GLY A 50 9.05 18.51 -18.17
CA GLY A 50 10.20 19.07 -17.43
C GLY A 50 9.97 20.38 -16.66
N SER A 51 8.98 20.44 -15.79
CA SER A 51 8.82 21.46 -14.76
C SER A 51 9.45 20.94 -13.47
N GLU A 52 10.36 21.73 -12.90
CA GLU A 52 11.05 21.51 -11.62
C GLU A 52 10.12 21.58 -10.39
N THR A 53 8.85 21.22 -10.54
CA THR A 53 7.90 21.23 -9.42
C THR A 53 8.10 19.99 -8.56
N GLU A 54 8.27 20.19 -7.27
CA GLU A 54 8.41 19.14 -6.26
C GLU A 54 7.22 18.16 -6.33
N VAL A 55 7.51 16.91 -6.68
CA VAL A 55 6.51 15.86 -6.85
C VAL A 55 6.00 15.42 -5.47
N LYS A 56 4.76 15.78 -5.13
CA LYS A 56 4.12 15.37 -3.88
C LYS A 56 3.49 13.98 -3.99
N MET A 57 3.54 13.22 -2.90
CA MET A 57 2.89 11.91 -2.78
C MET A 57 1.38 12.07 -2.48
N SER A 58 0.64 12.62 -3.43
CA SER A 58 -0.81 12.80 -3.32
C SER A 58 -1.56 11.57 -3.83
N GLY A 59 -2.80 11.37 -3.35
CA GLY A 59 -3.64 10.29 -3.86
C GLY A 59 -3.87 10.35 -5.38
N ALA A 60 -3.91 11.55 -5.97
CA ALA A 60 -3.97 11.73 -7.42
C ALA A 60 -2.73 11.20 -8.15
N ASN A 61 -1.53 11.55 -7.66
CA ASN A 61 -0.27 11.09 -8.26
C ASN A 61 -0.09 9.58 -8.09
N LEU A 62 -0.46 9.04 -6.93
CA LEU A 62 -0.44 7.59 -6.69
C LEU A 62 -1.44 6.85 -7.58
N THR A 63 -2.65 7.41 -7.76
CA THR A 63 -3.65 6.88 -8.70
C THR A 63 -3.08 6.83 -10.11
N GLN A 64 -2.45 7.92 -10.57
CA GLN A 64 -1.86 7.97 -11.91
C GLN A 64 -0.80 6.89 -12.10
N VAL A 65 0.14 6.73 -11.16
CA VAL A 65 1.19 5.71 -11.24
C VAL A 65 0.59 4.31 -11.28
N LEU A 66 -0.42 4.04 -10.46
CA LEU A 66 -1.12 2.76 -10.41
C LEU A 66 -1.85 2.48 -11.73
N THR A 67 -2.68 3.40 -12.21
CA THR A 67 -3.51 3.20 -13.41
C THR A 67 -2.65 3.10 -14.66
N GLU A 68 -1.60 3.91 -14.79
CA GLU A 68 -0.63 3.78 -15.87
C GLU A 68 0.06 2.41 -15.87
N ARG A 69 0.47 1.91 -14.69
CA ARG A 69 1.14 0.60 -14.62
C ARG A 69 0.18 -0.53 -14.95
N VAL A 70 -1.03 -0.53 -14.40
CA VAL A 70 -2.05 -1.57 -14.67
C VAL A 70 -2.39 -1.60 -16.17
N ARG A 71 -2.57 -0.45 -16.81
CA ARG A 71 -2.78 -0.35 -18.27
C ARG A 71 -1.57 -0.86 -19.07
N LYS A 72 -0.35 -0.53 -18.66
CA LYS A 72 0.89 -1.04 -19.30
C LYS A 72 1.04 -2.56 -19.21
N LEU A 73 0.45 -3.18 -18.18
CA LEU A 73 0.40 -4.64 -18.03
C LEU A 73 -0.74 -5.29 -18.85
N GLY A 74 -1.54 -4.50 -19.57
CA GLY A 74 -2.67 -5.00 -20.35
C GLY A 74 -3.86 -5.47 -19.49
N LEU A 75 -3.90 -5.09 -18.22
CA LEU A 75 -4.99 -5.45 -17.31
C LEU A 75 -6.17 -4.49 -17.48
N ASP A 76 -7.36 -5.06 -17.54
CA ASP A 76 -8.60 -4.34 -17.78
C ASP A 76 -9.26 -3.90 -16.46
N PHE A 77 -9.35 -2.58 -16.24
CA PHE A 77 -10.00 -1.99 -15.08
C PHE A 77 -11.49 -2.31 -14.98
N SER A 78 -12.17 -2.61 -16.09
CA SER A 78 -13.60 -2.98 -16.05
C SER A 78 -13.85 -4.28 -15.28
N LYS A 79 -12.84 -5.15 -15.20
CA LYS A 79 -12.86 -6.42 -14.47
C LYS A 79 -12.39 -6.28 -13.01
N LEU A 80 -11.98 -5.08 -12.60
CA LEU A 80 -11.52 -4.84 -11.24
C LEU A 80 -12.72 -4.78 -10.28
N VAL A 81 -12.86 -5.81 -9.46
CA VAL A 81 -13.94 -5.93 -8.46
C VAL A 81 -13.51 -5.54 -7.05
N GLY A 82 -12.21 -5.36 -6.81
CA GLY A 82 -11.68 -5.05 -5.49
C GLY A 82 -10.37 -4.26 -5.53
N GLN A 83 -10.20 -3.39 -4.55
CA GLN A 83 -8.99 -2.60 -4.31
C GLN A 83 -8.68 -2.60 -2.82
N CYS A 84 -7.41 -2.75 -2.46
CA CYS A 84 -6.98 -2.89 -1.07
C CYS A 84 -5.70 -2.10 -0.81
N TYR A 85 -5.77 -1.19 0.16
CA TYR A 85 -4.71 -0.25 0.55
C TYR A 85 -4.71 -0.01 2.07
N ASP A 86 -3.72 0.72 2.59
CA ASP A 86 -3.71 1.18 3.98
C ASP A 86 -4.74 2.31 4.23
N GLY A 87 -4.88 2.69 5.50
CA GLY A 87 -5.82 3.72 5.94
C GLY A 87 -5.32 5.16 5.76
N ALA A 88 -4.18 5.38 5.10
CA ALA A 88 -3.62 6.72 4.94
C ALA A 88 -4.56 7.58 4.07
N PRO A 89 -4.70 8.89 4.34
CA PRO A 89 -5.60 9.76 3.56
C PRO A 89 -5.30 9.78 2.05
N SER A 90 -4.02 9.65 1.66
CA SER A 90 -3.60 9.52 0.26
C SER A 90 -4.12 8.26 -0.42
N MET A 91 -4.38 7.19 0.34
CA MET A 91 -4.85 5.90 -0.18
C MET A 91 -6.36 5.75 -0.01
N ALA A 92 -6.87 5.91 1.21
CA ALA A 92 -8.23 5.55 1.60
C ALA A 92 -9.29 6.64 1.37
N SER A 93 -8.90 7.90 1.13
CA SER A 93 -9.87 8.99 1.00
C SER A 93 -10.83 8.75 -0.16
N GLU A 94 -12.13 8.78 0.14
CA GLU A 94 -13.23 8.64 -0.85
C GLU A 94 -13.33 9.80 -1.84
N LYS A 95 -12.62 10.91 -1.59
CA LYS A 95 -12.65 12.10 -2.45
C LYS A 95 -11.35 12.33 -3.22
N VAL A 96 -10.22 12.15 -2.56
CA VAL A 96 -8.90 12.55 -3.10
C VAL A 96 -7.85 11.43 -3.02
N GLY A 97 -8.22 10.27 -2.50
CA GLY A 97 -7.32 9.14 -2.31
C GLY A 97 -7.28 8.22 -3.54
N VAL A 98 -6.34 7.28 -3.53
CA VAL A 98 -6.27 6.21 -4.54
C VAL A 98 -7.58 5.44 -4.65
N ALA A 99 -8.26 5.21 -3.52
CA ALA A 99 -9.56 4.57 -3.46
C ALA A 99 -10.60 5.26 -4.37
N ALA A 100 -10.68 6.60 -4.27
CA ALA A 100 -11.56 7.41 -5.11
C ALA A 100 -11.15 7.39 -6.58
N GLY A 101 -9.85 7.55 -6.84
CA GLY A 101 -9.29 7.56 -8.18
C GLY A 101 -9.60 6.26 -8.94
N VAL A 102 -9.29 5.12 -8.33
CA VAL A 102 -9.56 3.79 -8.91
C VAL A 102 -11.07 3.51 -9.01
N LYS A 103 -11.89 3.96 -8.04
CA LYS A 103 -13.34 3.81 -8.10
C LYS A 103 -13.96 4.55 -9.29
N SER A 104 -13.37 5.66 -9.71
CA SER A 104 -13.84 6.41 -10.89
C SER A 104 -13.61 5.65 -12.21
N GLU A 105 -12.52 4.88 -12.32
CA GLU A 105 -12.23 4.03 -13.48
C GLU A 105 -12.91 2.65 -13.42
N ALA A 106 -13.08 2.11 -12.21
CA ALA A 106 -13.71 0.82 -11.95
C ALA A 106 -14.85 0.99 -10.94
N PRO A 107 -16.06 1.39 -11.39
CA PRO A 107 -17.20 1.66 -10.50
C PRO A 107 -17.65 0.46 -9.67
N LEU A 108 -17.39 -0.76 -10.14
CA LEU A 108 -17.73 -2.00 -9.44
C LEU A 108 -16.69 -2.40 -8.37
N SER A 109 -15.54 -1.72 -8.30
CA SER A 109 -14.48 -2.08 -7.36
C SER A 109 -14.86 -1.73 -5.91
N HIS A 110 -14.72 -2.67 -4.98
CA HIS A 110 -14.89 -2.42 -3.55
C HIS A 110 -13.56 -2.09 -2.89
N TYR A 111 -13.56 -1.08 -2.03
CA TYR A 111 -12.40 -0.75 -1.18
C TYR A 111 -12.36 -1.64 0.05
N PHE A 112 -11.20 -2.25 0.29
CA PHE A 112 -10.87 -3.03 1.47
C PHE A 112 -9.71 -2.37 2.20
N HIS A 113 -9.90 -2.08 3.48
CA HIS A 113 -8.82 -1.58 4.31
C HIS A 113 -7.85 -2.72 4.65
N CYS A 114 -6.54 -2.46 4.54
CA CYS A 114 -5.50 -3.44 4.82
C CYS A 114 -5.63 -3.99 6.25
N ALA A 115 -5.90 -5.29 6.36
CA ALA A 115 -6.09 -5.96 7.65
C ALA A 115 -4.82 -5.90 8.50
N VAL A 116 -3.63 -6.02 7.90
CA VAL A 116 -2.35 -5.93 8.62
C VAL A 116 -2.17 -4.53 9.21
N HIS A 117 -2.49 -3.48 8.46
CA HIS A 117 -2.46 -2.11 8.96
C HIS A 117 -3.49 -1.90 10.08
N ALA A 118 -4.71 -2.41 9.92
CA ALA A 118 -5.75 -2.34 10.94
C ALA A 118 -5.33 -3.03 12.25
N VAL A 119 -4.69 -4.21 12.16
CA VAL A 119 -4.13 -4.91 13.32
C VAL A 119 -3.01 -4.09 13.95
N ASN A 120 -2.09 -3.54 13.17
CA ASN A 120 -1.02 -2.68 13.70
C ASN A 120 -1.58 -1.46 14.45
N LEU A 121 -2.61 -0.82 13.90
CA LEU A 121 -3.30 0.29 14.55
C LEU A 121 -3.99 -0.15 15.85
N SER A 122 -4.57 -1.35 15.88
CA SER A 122 -5.18 -1.91 17.10
C SER A 122 -4.15 -2.13 18.21
N THR A 123 -2.90 -2.49 17.88
CA THR A 123 -1.80 -2.64 18.83
C THR A 123 -1.49 -1.31 19.54
N SER A 124 -1.58 -0.19 18.83
CA SER A 124 -1.43 1.14 19.45
C SER A 124 -2.58 1.46 20.40
N LEU A 125 -3.79 0.95 20.16
CA LEU A 125 -4.95 1.16 21.02
C LEU A 125 -4.90 0.31 22.30
N ILE A 126 -4.42 -0.93 22.23
CA ILE A 126 -4.31 -1.79 23.43
C ILE A 126 -3.27 -1.26 24.44
N ARG A 127 -2.31 -0.43 24.00
CA ARG A 127 -1.41 0.32 24.90
C ARG A 127 -2.14 1.29 25.83
N LYS A 128 -3.43 1.55 25.63
CA LYS A 128 -4.28 2.27 26.61
C LYS A 128 -4.48 1.47 27.90
N VAL A 129 -4.30 0.15 27.89
CA VAL A 129 -4.34 -0.70 29.08
C VAL A 129 -2.97 -0.64 29.77
N PRO A 130 -2.86 -0.12 31.02
CA PRO A 130 -1.56 0.10 31.66
C PRO A 130 -0.71 -1.16 31.78
N PHE A 131 -1.33 -2.30 32.09
CA PHE A 131 -0.63 -3.58 32.20
C PHE A 131 0.02 -4.00 30.87
N VAL A 132 -0.74 -3.92 29.77
CA VAL A 132 -0.26 -4.29 28.43
C VAL A 132 0.85 -3.35 27.98
N ARG A 133 0.69 -2.04 28.20
CA ARG A 133 1.71 -1.03 27.89
C ARG A 133 3.00 -1.29 28.63
N ASN A 134 2.95 -1.47 29.95
CA ASN A 134 4.17 -1.71 30.75
C ASN A 134 4.90 -2.98 30.29
N ALA A 135 4.16 -4.04 29.93
CA ALA A 135 4.74 -5.26 29.39
C ALA A 135 5.44 -5.01 28.04
N LEU A 136 4.81 -4.27 27.13
CA LEU A 136 5.39 -3.88 25.84
C LEU A 136 6.64 -3.00 26.02
N ASP A 137 6.60 -2.02 26.92
CA ASP A 137 7.72 -1.10 27.19
C ASP A 137 8.93 -1.86 27.77
N ASN A 138 8.69 -2.84 28.65
CA ASN A 138 9.75 -3.70 29.17
C ASN A 138 10.38 -4.55 28.05
N MET A 139 9.57 -5.13 27.17
CA MET A 139 10.09 -5.89 26.02
C MET A 139 10.91 -5.00 25.08
N GLU A 140 10.44 -3.79 24.78
CA GLU A 140 11.16 -2.79 23.97
C GLU A 140 12.51 -2.42 24.60
N THR A 141 12.54 -2.24 25.92
CA THR A 141 13.78 -1.97 26.67
C THR A 141 14.78 -3.13 26.57
N ILE A 142 14.32 -4.37 26.73
CA ILE A 142 15.17 -5.57 26.62
C ILE A 142 15.70 -5.71 25.19
N ILE A 143 14.84 -5.55 24.18
CA ILE A 143 15.25 -5.62 22.77
C ILE A 143 16.32 -4.57 22.51
N THR A 144 16.09 -3.32 22.90
CA THR A 144 17.04 -2.21 22.73
C THR A 144 18.38 -2.53 23.39
N PHE A 145 18.36 -3.02 24.64
CA PHE A 145 19.57 -3.42 25.37
C PHE A 145 20.36 -4.51 24.62
N VAL A 146 19.68 -5.54 24.11
CA VAL A 146 20.33 -6.63 23.35
C VAL A 146 20.87 -6.14 22.01
N THR A 147 20.09 -5.34 21.26
CA THR A 147 20.48 -4.89 19.92
C THR A 147 21.58 -3.83 19.93
N ASP A 148 21.58 -2.93 20.92
CA ASP A 148 22.64 -1.93 21.06
C ASP A 148 23.85 -2.48 21.83
N GLY A 149 23.67 -3.50 22.68
CA GLY A 149 24.77 -4.21 23.33
C GLY A 149 25.67 -4.99 22.36
N ALA A 150 25.14 -5.41 21.21
CA ALA A 150 25.88 -6.12 20.16
C ALA A 150 26.78 -5.21 19.28
N LYS A 151 26.84 -3.89 19.55
CA LYS A 151 27.73 -2.94 18.86
C LYS A 151 29.07 -2.69 19.57
N ARG A 152 29.51 -3.60 20.45
CA ARG A 152 30.88 -3.61 20.99
C ARG A 152 31.73 -4.69 20.35
#